data_AF-A0A2T9VGB5-F1
#
_entry.id   AF-A0A2T9VGB5-F1
#
_cell.length_a   1.000
_cell.length_b   1.000
_cell.length_c   1.000
_cell.angle_alpha   90.00
_cell.angle_beta   90.00
_cell.angle_gamma   90.00
#
_symmetry.space_group_name_H-M   'P 1'
#
loop_
_entity.id
_entity.type
_entity.pdbx_description
1 polymer ?
#
loop_
_entity_poly.entity_id
_entity_poly.type
_entity_poly.pdbx_seq_one_letter_code
_entity_poly.pdbx_strand_id
1 'polypeptide(L)' 'MKVVFLTLLWCATMFLSLLTLYKVIPPEAQYSFAEHFEIYGDELIMDFVLYLFLGIAALMASVLTLAFSLLIRKR' A
#
# COMPACT_ATOMS: atom_id res chain seq x y z
N MET A 1 -8.49 -17.45 16.66
CA MET A 1 -8.10 -17.84 15.28
C MET A 1 -8.54 -16.83 14.23
N LYS A 2 -9.81 -16.37 14.20
CA LYS A 2 -10.29 -15.38 13.20
C LYS A 2 -9.45 -14.09 13.15
N VAL A 3 -9.08 -13.53 14.32
CA VAL A 3 -8.24 -12.31 14.39
C VAL A 3 -6.85 -12.57 13.82
N VAL A 4 -6.19 -13.67 14.21
CA VAL A 4 -4.86 -14.05 13.67
C VAL A 4 -4.89 -14.19 12.14
N PHE A 5 -5.95 -14.81 11.61
CA PHE A 5 -6.15 -14.91 10.16
C PHE A 5 -6.30 -13.53 9.49
N LEU A 6 -7.12 -12.64 10.06
CA LEU A 6 -7.32 -11.28 9.52
C LEU A 6 -6.03 -10.45 9.60
N THR A 7 -5.23 -10.61 10.66
CA THR A 7 -3.92 -9.96 10.77
C THR A 7 -2.95 -10.47 9.71
N LEU A 8 -2.86 -11.80 9.50
CA LEU A 8 -2.01 -12.38 8.46
C LEU A 8 -2.47 -11.95 7.06
N LEU A 9 -3.78 -11.91 6.81
CA LEU A 9 -4.36 -11.41 5.57
C LEU A 9 -3.94 -9.96 5.34
N TRP A 10 -4.10 -9.10 6.34
CA TRP A 10 -3.72 -7.69 6.24
C TRP A 10 -2.23 -7.53 5.92
N CYS A 11 -1.34 -8.24 6.63
CA CYS A 11 0.10 -8.19 6.38
C CYS A 11 0.47 -8.69 4.98
N ALA A 12 -0.13 -9.79 4.53
CA ALA A 12 0.13 -10.34 3.20
C ALA A 12 -0.34 -9.39 2.10
N THR A 13 -1.54 -8.82 2.23
CA THR A 13 -2.07 -7.85 1.28
C THR A 13 -1.22 -6.59 1.26
N MET A 14 -0.83 -6.06 2.42
CA MET A 14 0.09 -4.93 2.53
C MET A 14 1.36 -5.15 1.72
N PHE A 15 2.04 -6.26 1.98
CA PHE A 15 3.31 -6.58 1.35
C PHE A 15 3.18 -6.76 -0.16
N LEU A 16 2.18 -7.52 -0.61
CA LEU A 16 1.92 -7.76 -2.03
C LEU A 16 1.51 -6.49 -2.76
N SER A 17 0.70 -5.63 -2.13
CA SER A 17 0.31 -4.33 -2.66
C SER A 17 1.52 -3.42 -2.84
N LEU A 18 2.37 -3.31 -1.82
CA LEU A 18 3.59 -2.50 -1.88
C LEU A 18 4.53 -2.98 -3.00
N LEU A 19 4.79 -4.29 -3.05
CA LEU A 19 5.63 -4.91 -4.08
C LEU A 19 5.07 -4.65 -5.49
N THR A 20 3.75 -4.74 -5.63
CA THR A 20 3.07 -4.52 -6.91
C THR A 20 3.16 -3.06 -7.33
N LEU A 21 2.95 -2.11 -6.43
CA LEU A 21 3.07 -0.67 -6.72
C LEU A 21 4.47 -0.33 -7.24
N TYR A 22 5.52 -0.81 -6.56
CA TYR A 22 6.89 -0.61 -7.01
C TYR A 22 7.23 -1.30 -8.33
N LYS A 23 6.60 -2.44 -8.63
CA LYS A 23 6.85 -3.17 -9.87
C LYS A 23 6.10 -2.58 -11.08
N VAL A 24 4.91 -2.04 -10.84
CA VAL A 24 4.00 -1.57 -11.90
C VAL A 24 4.23 -0.09 -12.23
N ILE A 25 4.51 0.74 -11.22
CA ILE A 25 4.73 2.17 -11.42
C ILE A 25 6.22 2.40 -11.71
N PRO A 26 6.58 2.80 -12.95
CA PRO A 26 7.98 2.95 -13.32
C PRO A 26 8.61 4.17 -12.60
N PRO A 27 9.93 4.18 -12.39
CA PRO A 27 10.62 5.27 -11.69
C PRO A 27 10.32 6.65 -12.29
N GLU A 28 10.27 6.79 -13.61
CA GLU A 28 10.02 8.08 -14.27
C GLU A 28 8.66 8.67 -13.85
N ALA A 29 7.65 7.81 -13.67
CA ALA A 29 6.34 8.21 -13.18
C ALA A 29 6.35 8.56 -11.67
N GLN A 30 7.16 7.85 -10.88
CA GLN A 30 7.35 8.15 -9.46
C GLN A 30 7.98 9.53 -9.25
N TYR A 31 9.04 9.84 -10.02
CA TYR A 31 9.73 11.11 -9.98
C TYR A 31 8.84 12.25 -10.48
N SER A 32 8.20 12.08 -11.65
CA SER A 32 7.29 13.09 -12.19
C SER A 32 6.12 13.40 -11.25
N PHE A 33 5.61 12.38 -10.54
CA PHE A 33 4.57 12.59 -9.54
C PHE A 33 5.09 13.35 -8.32
N ALA A 34 6.29 13.04 -7.81
CA ALA A 34 6.89 13.77 -6.68
C ALA A 34 7.17 15.23 -7.04
N GLU A 35 7.69 15.49 -8.25
CA GLU A 35 7.94 16.85 -8.75
C GLU A 35 6.66 17.67 -8.89
N HIS A 36 5.50 17.03 -9.12
CA HIS A 36 4.20 17.71 -9.11
C HIS A 36 3.86 18.32 -7.73
N PHE A 37 4.43 17.79 -6.65
CA PHE A 37 4.31 18.32 -5.29
C PHE A 37 5.50 19.19 -4.89
N GLU A 38 6.31 19.65 -5.85
CA GLU A 38 7.51 20.45 -5.61
C GLU A 38 8.57 19.72 -4.76
N ILE A 39 8.54 18.38 -4.78
CA ILE A 39 9.52 17.53 -4.09
C ILE A 39 10.66 17.20 -5.06
N TYR A 40 11.85 17.67 -4.73
CA TYR A 40 13.04 17.50 -5.56
C TYR A 40 14.16 16.80 -4.78
N GLY A 41 15.04 16.11 -5.51
CA GLY A 41 16.16 15.38 -4.94
C GLY A 41 15.82 13.93 -4.63
N ASP A 42 16.73 13.03 -5.03
CA ASP A 42 16.47 11.59 -5.05
C ASP A 42 16.06 11.02 -3.68
N GLU A 43 16.70 11.48 -2.60
CA GLU A 43 16.37 11.04 -1.24
C GLU A 43 14.94 11.43 -0.84
N LEU A 44 14.55 12.69 -1.08
CA LEU A 44 13.21 13.19 -0.73
C LEU A 44 12.12 12.56 -1.59
N ILE A 45 12.41 12.33 -2.88
CA ILE A 45 11.51 11.63 -3.80
C ILE A 45 11.32 10.18 -3.35
N MET A 46 12.39 9.49 -2.99
CA MET A 46 12.32 8.10 -2.53
C MET A 46 11.48 7.98 -1.26
N ASP A 47 11.68 8.85 -0.28
CA ASP A 47 10.91 8.88 0.96
C ASP A 47 9.43 9.18 0.69
N PHE A 48 9.14 10.18 -0.16
CA PHE A 48 7.78 10.53 -0.53
C PHE A 48 7.04 9.35 -1.19
N VAL A 49 7.68 8.71 -2.18
CA VAL A 49 7.11 7.56 -2.89
C VAL A 49 6.90 6.39 -1.95
N LEU A 50 7.84 6.14 -1.03
CA LEU A 50 7.72 5.10 -0.02
C LEU A 50 6.50 5.32 0.87
N TYR A 51 6.32 6.51 1.44
CA TYR A 51 5.18 6.80 2.31
C TYR A 51 3.86 6.79 1.54
N LEU A 52 3.85 7.29 0.31
CA LEU A 52 2.67 7.23 -0.56
C LEU A 52 2.25 5.79 -0.84
N PHE A 53 3.18 4.95 -1.30
CA PHE A 53 2.89 3.56 -1.62
C PHE A 53 2.50 2.76 -0.39
N LEU A 54 3.17 3.01 0.75
CA LEU A 54 2.81 2.42 2.03
C LEU A 54 1.37 2.79 2.44
N GLY A 55 0.99 4.06 2.27
CA GLY A 55 -0.37 4.54 2.55
C GLY A 55 -1.43 3.88 1.66
N ILE A 56 -1.17 3.78 0.35
CA ILE A 56 -2.08 3.11 -0.59
C ILE A 56 -2.19 1.61 -0.26
N ALA A 57 -1.07 0.94 0.02
CA ALA A 57 -1.06 -0.45 0.44
C ALA A 57 -1.87 -0.65 1.73
N ALA A 58 -1.70 0.22 2.73
CA ALA A 58 -2.42 0.16 4.00
C ALA A 58 -3.92 0.33 3.84
N LEU A 59 -4.32 1.24 2.96
CA LEU A 59 -5.72 1.42 2.63
C LEU A 59 -6.30 0.18 1.94
N MET A 60 -5.62 -0.37 0.92
CA MET A 60 -6.06 -1.58 0.23
C MET A 60 -6.18 -2.78 1.18
N ALA A 61 -5.17 -3.02 2.00
CA ALA A 61 -5.18 -4.09 2.98
C ALA A 61 -6.31 -3.92 4.01
N SER A 62 -6.55 -2.69 4.47
CA SER A 62 -7.60 -2.40 5.45
C SER A 62 -9.00 -2.59 4.86
N VAL A 63 -9.24 -2.13 3.62
CA VAL A 63 -10.50 -2.33 2.90
C VAL A 63 -10.78 -3.82 2.69
N LEU A 64 -9.76 -4.58 2.27
CA LEU A 64 -9.91 -6.02 2.06
C LEU A 64 -10.20 -6.77 3.37
N THR A 65 -9.44 -6.47 4.42
CA THR A 65 -9.62 -7.09 5.74
C THR A 65 -10.99 -6.74 6.34
N LEU A 66 -11.47 -5.50 6.15
CA LEU A 66 -12.82 -5.09 6.55
C LEU A 66 -13.88 -5.89 5.78
N ALA A 67 -13.75 -6.00 4.45
CA ALA A 67 -14.67 -6.78 3.63
C ALA A 67 -14.74 -8.24 4.08
N PHE A 68 -13.59 -8.88 4.30
CA PHE A 68 -13.51 -10.26 4.81
C PHE A 68 -14.08 -10.40 6.23
N SER A 69 -13.81 -9.44 7.12
CA SER A 69 -14.38 -9.42 8.47
C SER A 69 -15.92 -9.40 8.43
N LEU A 70 -16.49 -8.56 7.56
CA LEU A 70 -17.95 -8.48 7.36
C LEU A 70 -18.53 -9.80 6.80
N LEU A 71 -17.84 -10.44 5.85
CA LEU A 71 -18.25 -11.72 5.29
C LEU A 71 -18.24 -12.85 6.33
N ILE A 72 -17.19 -12.91 7.17
CA ILE A 72 -17.06 -13.91 8.23
C ILE A 72 -18.06 -13.67 9.37
N ARG A 73 -18.55 -12.44 9.55
CA ARG A 73 -19.55 -12.10 10.57
C ARG A 73 -20.99 -12.41 10.13
N LYS A 74 -21.28 -12.34 8.83
CA LYS A 74 -22.60 -12.68 8.26
C LYS A 74 -22.83 -14.20 8.13
N ARG A 75 -21.80 -15.01 8.39
CA ARG A 75 -21.81 -16.47 8.25
C ARG A 75 -21.65 -17.12 9.62
#